data_AF-A0A8H6SZ27-F1
#
_entry.id   AF-A0A8H6SZ27-F1
#
_cell.length_a   1.000
_cell.length_b   1.000
_cell.length_c   1.000
_cell.angle_alpha   90.00
_cell.angle_beta   90.00
_cell.angle_gamma   90.00
#
_symmetry.space_group_name_H-M   'P 1'
#
loop_
_entity.id
_entity.type
_entity.pdbx_description
1 polymer ?
#
loop_
_entity_poly.entity_id
_entity_poly.type
_entity_poly.pdbx_seq_one_letter_code
_entity_poly.pdbx_strand_id
1 'polypeptide(L)'
;MAQARLNALRAQRQGGPAPSPSLASPPGHELSTFPSAPALDSTAAFLDEASSIQSHITAFSTSVARIGTLGARTLDAVDDAAAARARAELDALVADTRAQSQEIKRRVQRLHEAILVPGGSHSRQDAEMRRNRATYVRQKFVEALQRFQQVEREQRAKARMRVERQIRIVKADATQAEIDQAIASGEGGQVFMQALSQSANYAEARSAYSEVQGRAQDLRKLEETMAELAQLFVDMDVLVNQQDDTLVAIENNAIEVERHAAEATEQVGIAVRFAEKARKKRWICFCITVVVIIVLAIVLAIVFGKK
;
A
#
# COMPACT_ATOMS: atom_id res chain seq x y z
N MET A 1 -28.08 -31.11 -69.29
CA MET A 1 -27.34 -30.16 -68.43
C MET A 1 -28.06 -29.72 -67.15
N ALA A 2 -29.30 -30.17 -66.87
CA ALA A 2 -30.01 -29.80 -65.62
C ALA A 2 -29.75 -30.74 -64.42
N GLN A 3 -29.40 -32.02 -64.65
CA GLN A 3 -29.16 -32.97 -63.55
C GLN A 3 -27.77 -32.84 -62.90
N ALA A 4 -26.75 -32.38 -63.64
CA ALA A 4 -25.41 -32.15 -63.10
C ALA A 4 -25.37 -30.98 -62.10
N ARG A 5 -26.20 -29.95 -62.29
CA ARG A 5 -26.32 -28.81 -61.37
C ARG A 5 -27.10 -29.15 -60.09
N LEU A 6 -28.05 -30.08 -60.17
CA LEU A 6 -28.83 -30.50 -59.00
C LEU A 6 -28.02 -31.37 -58.02
N ASN A 7 -27.10 -32.20 -58.54
CA ASN A 7 -26.19 -33.00 -57.69
C ASN A 7 -25.09 -32.15 -57.04
N ALA A 8 -24.64 -31.07 -57.68
CA ALA A 8 -23.66 -30.14 -57.10
C ALA A 8 -24.23 -29.35 -55.91
N LEU A 9 -25.50 -28.97 -55.94
CA LEU A 9 -26.18 -28.26 -54.84
C LEU A 9 -26.53 -29.16 -53.65
N ARG A 10 -26.58 -30.48 -53.82
CA ARG A 10 -26.86 -31.44 -52.74
C ARG A 10 -25.60 -31.79 -51.93
N ALA A 11 -24.43 -31.76 -52.56
CA ALA A 11 -23.14 -32.00 -51.90
C ALA A 11 -22.70 -30.84 -50.98
N GLN A 12 -23.16 -29.61 -51.25
CA GLN A 12 -22.81 -28.44 -50.44
C GLN A 12 -23.64 -28.31 -49.13
N ARG A 13 -24.64 -29.17 -48.93
CA ARG A 13 -25.53 -29.15 -47.74
C ARG A 13 -25.24 -30.25 -46.71
N GLN A 14 -24.22 -31.09 -46.95
CA GLN A 14 -23.72 -32.08 -45.99
C GLN A 14 -22.21 -31.91 -45.79
N GLY A 15 -21.83 -30.91 -45.00
CA GLY A 15 -20.48 -30.74 -44.50
C GLY A 15 -20.59 -30.13 -43.10
N GLY A 16 -20.46 -30.96 -42.07
CA GLY A 16 -20.34 -30.51 -40.68
C GLY A 16 -19.11 -29.60 -40.49
N PRO A 17 -19.00 -28.91 -39.35
CA PRO A 17 -17.92 -27.95 -39.13
C PRO A 17 -16.55 -28.66 -39.22
N ALA A 18 -15.69 -28.12 -40.08
CA ALA A 18 -14.28 -28.53 -40.18
C ALA A 18 -13.55 -28.21 -38.86
N PRO A 19 -12.62 -29.07 -38.40
CA PRO A 19 -11.82 -28.79 -37.22
C PRO A 19 -10.92 -27.57 -37.49
N SER A 20 -10.95 -26.60 -36.57
CA SER A 20 -10.08 -25.43 -36.60
C SER A 20 -8.60 -25.87 -36.64
N PRO A 21 -7.74 -25.21 -37.44
CA PRO A 21 -6.31 -25.49 -37.44
C PRO A 21 -5.71 -25.11 -36.08
N SER A 22 -5.01 -26.05 -35.45
CA SER A 22 -4.23 -25.82 -34.24
C SER A 22 -3.11 -24.81 -34.55
N LEU A 23 -3.30 -23.56 -34.16
CA LEU A 23 -2.19 -22.63 -34.01
C LEU A 23 -1.34 -23.12 -32.84
N ALA A 24 -0.15 -23.62 -33.18
CA ALA A 24 0.89 -23.94 -32.22
C ALA A 24 1.17 -22.71 -31.34
N SER A 25 1.04 -22.87 -30.02
CA SER A 25 1.52 -21.90 -29.05
C SER A 25 3.02 -21.68 -29.23
N PRO A 26 3.51 -20.43 -29.21
CA PRO A 26 4.94 -20.18 -29.12
C PRO A 26 5.46 -20.72 -27.77
N PRO A 27 6.73 -21.17 -27.69
CA PRO A 27 7.31 -21.68 -26.45
C PRO A 27 7.20 -20.62 -25.37
N GLY A 28 6.63 -21.03 -24.23
CA GLY A 28 6.46 -20.17 -23.07
C GLY A 28 7.80 -19.60 -22.64
N HIS A 29 7.96 -18.29 -22.81
CA HIS A 29 8.77 -17.55 -21.86
C HIS A 29 8.09 -17.75 -20.51
N GLU A 30 8.69 -18.58 -19.68
CA GLU A 30 8.40 -18.63 -18.25
C GLU A 30 8.53 -17.20 -17.73
N LEU A 31 7.40 -16.51 -17.61
CA LEU A 31 7.32 -15.39 -16.69
C LEU A 31 7.70 -16.00 -15.35
N SER A 32 8.90 -15.66 -14.89
CA SER A 32 9.33 -15.94 -13.54
C SER A 32 8.20 -15.49 -12.63
N THR A 33 7.51 -16.45 -12.03
CA THR A 33 6.50 -16.20 -11.01
C THR A 33 7.24 -15.51 -9.87
N PHE A 34 7.21 -14.17 -9.88
CA PHE A 34 7.47 -13.40 -8.67
C PHE A 34 6.54 -13.98 -7.61
N PRO A 35 7.03 -14.29 -6.40
CA PRO A 35 6.17 -14.82 -5.36
C PRO A 35 5.01 -13.83 -5.17
N SER A 36 3.80 -14.24 -5.53
CA SER A 36 2.59 -13.48 -5.21
C SER A 36 2.61 -13.26 -3.72
N ALA A 37 2.60 -12.00 -3.30
CA ALA A 37 2.49 -11.66 -1.89
C ALA A 37 1.30 -12.42 -1.28
N PRO A 38 1.44 -12.97 -0.07
CA PRO A 38 0.38 -13.75 0.56
C PRO A 38 -0.89 -12.89 0.63
N ALA A 39 -2.04 -13.50 0.29
CA ALA A 39 -3.32 -12.83 0.36
C ALA A 39 -3.59 -12.37 1.80
N LEU A 40 -3.99 -11.10 1.97
CA LEU A 40 -4.30 -10.51 3.27
C LEU A 40 -5.73 -10.87 3.71
N ASP A 41 -6.13 -12.13 3.53
CA ASP A 41 -7.50 -12.60 3.72
C ASP A 41 -7.81 -12.84 5.20
N SER A 42 -6.79 -13.16 6.00
CA SER A 42 -6.93 -13.34 7.45
C SER A 42 -6.47 -12.12 8.23
N THR A 43 -7.02 -11.93 9.43
CA THR A 43 -6.56 -10.90 10.37
C THR A 43 -5.09 -11.14 10.76
N ALA A 44 -4.68 -12.39 10.96
CA ALA A 44 -3.29 -12.73 11.31
C ALA A 44 -2.30 -12.30 10.21
N ALA A 45 -2.55 -12.72 8.95
CA ALA A 45 -1.69 -12.36 7.81
C ALA A 45 -1.59 -10.84 7.62
N PHE A 46 -2.69 -10.12 7.86
CA PHE A 46 -2.69 -8.65 7.83
C PHE A 46 -1.80 -8.03 8.91
N LEU A 47 -1.86 -8.53 10.14
CA LEU A 47 -1.05 -8.00 11.24
C LEU A 47 0.43 -8.34 11.05
N ASP A 48 0.72 -9.50 10.50
CA ASP A 48 2.08 -9.92 10.15
C ASP A 48 2.65 -9.02 9.06
N GLU A 49 1.88 -8.74 8.00
CA GLU A 49 2.30 -7.81 6.95
C GLU A 49 2.49 -6.39 7.51
N ALA A 50 1.56 -5.89 8.32
CA ALA A 50 1.69 -4.58 8.95
C ALA A 50 2.95 -4.47 9.84
N SER A 51 3.29 -5.54 10.56
CA SER A 51 4.48 -5.59 11.41
C SER A 51 5.76 -5.72 10.58
N SER A 52 5.73 -6.50 9.49
CA SER A 52 6.80 -6.57 8.51
C SER A 52 7.08 -5.21 7.88
N ILE A 53 6.04 -4.48 7.46
CA ILE A 53 6.18 -3.11 6.93
C ILE A 53 6.85 -2.19 7.97
N GLN A 54 6.51 -2.31 9.26
CA GLN A 54 7.15 -1.50 10.31
C GLN A 54 8.64 -1.79 10.48
N SER A 55 9.02 -3.07 10.41
CA SER A 55 10.44 -3.45 10.40
C SER A 55 11.16 -2.84 9.21
N HIS A 56 10.54 -2.84 8.02
CA HIS A 56 11.09 -2.19 6.83
C HIS A 56 11.18 -0.67 6.97
N ILE A 57 10.19 0.00 7.57
CA ILE A 57 10.24 1.45 7.88
C ILE A 57 11.38 1.78 8.84
N THR A 58 11.64 0.90 9.81
CA THR A 58 12.74 1.05 10.78
C THR A 58 14.11 0.88 10.11
N ALA A 59 14.24 -0.13 9.23
CA ALA A 59 15.43 -0.35 8.42
C ALA A 59 15.68 0.86 7.49
N PHE A 60 14.64 1.33 6.80
CA PHE A 60 14.68 2.53 5.97
C PHE A 60 15.12 3.77 6.77
N SER A 61 14.56 3.98 7.97
CA SER A 61 14.96 5.09 8.85
C SER A 61 16.44 5.02 9.25
N THR A 62 16.95 3.80 9.44
CA THR A 62 18.38 3.57 9.70
C THR A 62 19.23 3.92 8.49
N SER A 63 18.81 3.52 7.28
CA SER A 63 19.47 3.89 6.03
C SER A 63 19.51 5.41 5.85
N VAL A 64 18.39 6.11 6.09
CA VAL A 64 18.31 7.58 6.04
C VAL A 64 19.30 8.24 7.01
N ALA A 65 19.40 7.75 8.25
CA ALA A 65 20.37 8.27 9.21
C ALA A 65 21.81 8.06 8.72
N ARG A 66 22.11 6.90 8.11
CA ARG A 66 23.42 6.60 7.50
C ARG A 66 23.73 7.49 6.30
N ILE A 67 22.74 7.82 5.46
CA ILE A 67 22.88 8.78 4.36
C ILE A 67 23.32 10.14 4.91
N GLY A 68 22.69 10.61 6.00
CA GLY A 68 23.07 11.87 6.64
C GLY A 68 24.52 11.88 7.15
N THR A 69 24.97 10.80 7.80
CA THR A 69 26.34 10.71 8.34
C THR A 69 27.39 10.55 7.26
N LEU A 70 27.18 9.66 6.28
CA LEU A 70 28.06 9.52 5.11
C LEU A 70 28.10 10.80 4.28
N GLY A 71 26.94 11.42 4.10
CA GLY A 71 26.77 12.69 3.42
C GLY A 71 27.62 13.81 4.02
N ALA A 72 27.59 13.97 5.35
CA ALA A 72 28.46 14.91 6.05
C ALA A 72 29.95 14.56 5.85
N ARG A 73 30.31 13.27 5.99
CA ARG A 73 31.70 12.81 5.83
C ARG A 73 32.27 13.08 4.44
N THR A 74 31.46 12.91 3.38
CA THR A 74 31.91 13.15 1.99
C THR A 74 32.23 14.62 1.71
N LEU A 75 31.71 15.54 2.54
CA LEU A 75 31.97 16.97 2.43
C LEU A 75 33.23 17.41 3.21
N ASP A 76 33.66 16.64 4.20
CA ASP A 76 34.81 16.93 5.06
C ASP A 76 36.07 16.11 4.69
N ALA A 77 35.93 15.13 3.79
CA ALA A 77 37.05 14.31 3.34
C ALA A 77 38.10 15.15 2.60
N VAL A 78 39.35 15.10 3.10
CA VAL A 78 40.52 15.79 2.54
C VAL A 78 41.30 14.91 1.56
N ASP A 79 41.15 13.60 1.64
CA ASP A 79 41.77 12.63 0.73
C ASP A 79 40.84 12.28 -0.44
N ASP A 80 41.32 12.49 -1.67
CA ASP A 80 40.54 12.31 -2.90
C ASP A 80 40.08 10.86 -3.11
N ALA A 81 40.94 9.87 -2.76
CA ALA A 81 40.62 8.46 -2.92
C ALA A 81 39.55 8.00 -1.91
N ALA A 82 39.67 8.40 -0.64
CA ALA A 82 38.66 8.15 0.36
C ALA A 82 37.34 8.89 0.06
N ALA A 83 37.40 10.12 -0.46
CA ALA A 83 36.22 10.89 -0.84
C ALA A 83 35.46 10.22 -1.99
N ALA A 84 36.15 9.73 -3.03
CA ALA A 84 35.53 9.02 -4.15
C ALA A 84 34.81 7.74 -3.69
N ARG A 85 35.45 6.94 -2.81
CA ARG A 85 34.82 5.74 -2.24
C ARG A 85 33.59 6.06 -1.41
N ALA A 86 33.67 7.08 -0.55
CA ALA A 86 32.55 7.48 0.29
C ALA A 86 31.37 8.03 -0.54
N ARG A 87 31.63 8.72 -1.65
CA ARG A 87 30.59 9.17 -2.59
C ARG A 87 29.92 8.00 -3.29
N ALA A 88 30.69 7.02 -3.77
CA ALA A 88 30.13 5.82 -4.40
C ALA A 88 29.26 5.02 -3.40
N GLU A 89 29.69 4.90 -2.15
CA GLU A 89 28.89 4.27 -1.08
C GLU A 89 27.60 5.06 -0.79
N LEU A 90 27.70 6.39 -0.73
CA LEU A 90 26.54 7.27 -0.53
C LEU A 90 25.52 7.12 -1.67
N ASP A 91 25.97 7.18 -2.93
CA ASP A 91 25.12 7.04 -4.11
C ASP A 91 24.40 5.69 -4.12
N ALA A 92 25.12 4.60 -3.81
CA ALA A 92 24.53 3.27 -3.70
C ALA A 92 23.48 3.19 -2.58
N LEU A 93 23.76 3.77 -1.42
CA LEU A 93 22.84 3.77 -0.29
C LEU A 93 21.59 4.60 -0.56
N VAL A 94 21.72 5.76 -1.22
CA VAL A 94 20.58 6.59 -1.64
C VAL A 94 19.71 5.83 -2.64
N ALA A 95 20.31 5.16 -3.63
CA ALA A 95 19.58 4.37 -4.61
C ALA A 95 18.81 3.19 -3.96
N ASP A 96 19.44 2.46 -3.05
CA ASP A 96 18.79 1.39 -2.28
C ASP A 96 17.65 1.94 -1.41
N THR A 97 17.87 3.08 -0.73
CA THR A 97 16.87 3.73 0.12
C THR A 97 15.65 4.21 -0.69
N ARG A 98 15.88 4.72 -1.92
CA ARG A 98 14.80 5.05 -2.87
C ARG A 98 14.01 3.79 -3.26
N ALA A 99 14.68 2.69 -3.60
CA ALA A 99 14.01 1.43 -3.92
C ALA A 99 13.19 0.89 -2.73
N GLN A 100 13.74 0.95 -1.52
CA GLN A 100 13.04 0.59 -0.28
C GLN A 100 11.79 1.45 -0.06
N SER A 101 11.85 2.75 -0.32
CA SER A 101 10.69 3.65 -0.20
C SER A 101 9.56 3.27 -1.16
N GLN A 102 9.88 2.91 -2.40
CA GLN A 102 8.88 2.46 -3.38
C GLN A 102 8.26 1.12 -2.99
N GLU A 103 9.05 0.21 -2.42
CA GLU A 103 8.52 -1.05 -1.91
C GLU A 103 7.58 -0.85 -0.72
N ILE A 104 8.00 -0.04 0.27
CA ILE A 104 7.15 0.29 1.42
C ILE A 104 5.85 0.97 0.95
N LYS A 105 5.92 1.91 0.01
CA LYS A 105 4.74 2.54 -0.61
C LYS A 105 3.76 1.49 -1.14
N ARG A 106 4.22 0.57 -2.01
CA ARG A 106 3.35 -0.48 -2.59
C ARG A 106 2.71 -1.34 -1.51
N ARG A 107 3.46 -1.71 -0.48
CA ARG A 107 2.97 -2.53 0.63
C ARG A 107 1.94 -1.79 1.49
N VAL A 108 2.17 -0.51 1.79
CA VAL A 108 1.20 0.35 2.50
C VAL A 108 -0.08 0.52 1.70
N GLN A 109 0.02 0.73 0.38
CA GLN A 109 -1.15 0.80 -0.50
C GLN A 109 -1.94 -0.51 -0.49
N ARG A 110 -1.29 -1.67 -0.63
CA ARG A 110 -1.96 -2.98 -0.51
C ARG A 110 -2.62 -3.18 0.86
N LEU A 111 -1.96 -2.77 1.93
CA LEU A 111 -2.50 -2.85 3.29
C LEU A 111 -3.76 -1.97 3.42
N HIS A 112 -3.79 -0.81 2.73
CA HIS A 112 -4.94 0.07 2.68
C HIS A 112 -6.08 -0.49 1.80
N GLU A 113 -5.77 -1.07 0.65
CA GLU A 113 -6.76 -1.74 -0.19
C GLU A 113 -7.44 -2.90 0.58
N ALA A 114 -6.68 -3.64 1.38
CA ALA A 114 -7.19 -4.74 2.20
C ALA A 114 -8.19 -4.32 3.29
N ILE A 115 -8.23 -3.04 3.69
CA ILE A 115 -9.26 -2.52 4.61
C ILE A 115 -10.51 -2.01 3.88
N LEU A 116 -10.44 -1.79 2.56
CA LEU A 116 -11.56 -1.34 1.74
C LEU A 116 -12.41 -2.50 1.21
N VAL A 117 -11.83 -3.71 1.08
CA VAL A 117 -12.54 -4.89 0.59
C VAL A 117 -13.53 -5.43 1.63
N PRO A 118 -14.86 -5.41 1.36
CA PRO A 118 -15.86 -5.99 2.24
C PRO A 118 -15.75 -7.52 2.19
N GLY A 119 -15.19 -8.14 3.23
CA GLY A 119 -15.06 -9.61 3.33
C GLY A 119 -13.77 -10.12 3.98
N GLY A 120 -12.74 -9.28 4.09
CA GLY A 120 -11.46 -9.64 4.73
C GLY A 120 -11.45 -9.56 6.26
N SER A 121 -12.59 -9.26 6.89
CA SER A 121 -12.73 -9.11 8.34
C SER A 121 -13.88 -9.96 8.85
N HIS A 122 -13.61 -10.81 9.84
CA HIS A 122 -14.60 -11.70 10.44
C HIS A 122 -15.49 -10.99 11.47
N SER A 123 -15.05 -9.83 11.98
CA SER A 123 -15.78 -9.03 12.96
C SER A 123 -15.57 -7.52 12.75
N ARG A 124 -16.43 -6.70 13.37
CA ARG A 124 -16.26 -5.23 13.42
C ARG A 124 -15.00 -4.83 14.16
N GLN A 125 -14.71 -5.50 15.27
CA GLN A 125 -13.51 -5.24 16.08
C GLN A 125 -12.24 -5.51 15.25
N ASP A 126 -12.24 -6.58 14.45
CA ASP A 126 -11.14 -6.88 13.53
C ASP A 126 -10.98 -5.80 12.45
N ALA A 127 -12.10 -5.28 11.91
CA ALA A 127 -12.07 -4.24 10.88
C ALA A 127 -11.52 -2.93 11.42
N GLU A 128 -11.95 -2.51 12.61
CA GLU A 128 -11.44 -1.33 13.32
C GLU A 128 -9.96 -1.48 13.67
N MET A 129 -9.55 -2.67 14.15
CA MET A 129 -8.16 -2.95 14.47
C MET A 129 -7.25 -2.89 13.22
N ARG A 130 -7.68 -3.53 12.12
CA ARG A 130 -6.97 -3.49 10.83
C ARG A 130 -6.82 -2.05 10.33
N ARG A 131 -7.89 -1.26 10.40
CA ARG A 131 -7.90 0.15 10.00
C ARG A 131 -6.93 1.00 10.82
N ASN A 132 -6.98 0.87 12.15
CA ASN A 132 -6.07 1.57 13.05
C ASN A 132 -4.62 1.21 12.77
N ARG A 133 -4.35 -0.08 12.51
CA ARG A 133 -3.02 -0.57 12.18
C ARG A 133 -2.52 -0.04 10.83
N ALA A 134 -3.34 -0.06 9.79
CA ALA A 134 -2.99 0.51 8.48
C ALA A 134 -2.69 2.01 8.58
N THR A 135 -3.54 2.74 9.30
CA THR A 135 -3.37 4.19 9.53
C THR A 135 -2.06 4.50 10.25
N TYR A 136 -1.77 3.74 11.31
CA TYR A 136 -0.53 3.88 12.07
C TYR A 136 0.72 3.60 11.21
N VAL A 137 0.73 2.50 10.45
CA VAL A 137 1.84 2.15 9.55
C VAL A 137 2.07 3.25 8.51
N ARG A 138 1.00 3.75 7.89
CA ARG A 138 1.07 4.87 6.93
C ARG A 138 1.66 6.12 7.57
N GLN A 139 1.19 6.51 8.75
CA GLN A 139 1.72 7.68 9.46
C GLN A 139 3.21 7.53 9.76
N LYS A 140 3.65 6.35 10.19
CA LYS A 140 5.08 6.07 10.43
C LYS A 140 5.92 6.13 9.16
N PHE A 141 5.37 5.69 8.03
CA PHE A 141 6.07 5.84 6.75
C PHE A 141 6.20 7.31 6.35
N VAL A 142 5.14 8.11 6.48
CA VAL A 142 5.17 9.56 6.22
C VAL A 142 6.20 10.26 7.13
N GLU A 143 6.23 9.96 8.43
CA GLU A 143 7.24 10.48 9.35
C GLU A 143 8.67 10.15 8.88
N ALA A 144 8.89 8.92 8.39
CA ALA A 144 10.19 8.50 7.89
C ALA A 144 10.58 9.21 6.57
N LEU A 145 9.62 9.41 5.65
CA LEU A 145 9.82 10.19 4.43
C LEU A 145 10.18 11.65 4.73
N GLN A 146 9.56 12.26 5.75
CA GLN A 146 9.87 13.63 6.16
C GLN A 146 11.30 13.78 6.65
N ARG A 147 11.79 12.79 7.42
CA ARG A 147 13.19 12.72 7.85
C ARG A 147 14.13 12.57 6.65
N PHE A 148 13.79 11.72 5.69
CA PHE A 148 14.61 11.57 4.48
C PHE A 148 14.69 12.87 3.69
N GLN A 149 13.55 13.52 3.48
CA GLN A 149 13.49 14.82 2.79
C GLN A 149 14.31 15.90 3.53
N GLN A 150 14.33 15.88 4.86
CA GLN A 150 15.16 16.78 5.65
C GLN A 150 16.66 16.55 5.42
N VAL A 151 17.12 15.30 5.48
CA VAL A 151 18.51 14.93 5.19
C VAL A 151 18.92 15.36 3.78
N GLU A 152 18.09 15.09 2.78
CA GLU A 152 18.31 15.49 1.39
C GLU A 152 18.40 17.02 1.23
N ARG A 153 17.52 17.78 1.90
CA ARG A 153 17.58 19.26 1.90
C ARG A 153 18.88 19.79 2.47
N GLU A 154 19.34 19.22 3.59
CA GLU A 154 20.60 19.61 4.22
C GLU A 154 21.80 19.32 3.30
N GLN A 155 21.79 18.16 2.65
CA GLN A 155 22.82 17.78 1.68
C GLN A 155 22.82 18.70 0.46
N ARG A 156 21.64 19.05 -0.06
CA ARG A 156 21.48 20.02 -1.16
C ARG A 156 22.03 21.39 -0.80
N ALA A 157 21.71 21.89 0.40
CA ALA A 157 22.20 23.19 0.87
C ALA A 157 23.73 23.21 0.93
N LYS A 158 24.35 22.16 1.47
CA LYS A 158 25.81 22.03 1.54
C LYS A 158 26.46 21.90 0.16
N ALA A 159 25.88 21.10 -0.74
CA ALA A 159 26.36 20.95 -2.11
C ALA A 159 26.32 22.29 -2.87
N ARG A 160 25.22 23.06 -2.72
CA ARG A 160 25.09 24.40 -3.33
C ARG A 160 26.15 25.37 -2.80
N MET A 161 26.40 25.41 -1.49
CA MET A 161 27.47 26.26 -0.92
C MET A 161 28.85 25.92 -1.46
N ARG A 162 29.15 24.63 -1.70
CA ARG A 162 30.43 24.20 -2.28
C ARG A 162 30.57 24.66 -3.73
N VAL A 163 29.51 24.50 -4.54
CA VAL A 163 29.49 24.97 -5.94
C VAL A 163 29.68 26.49 -6.01
N GLU A 164 28.95 27.23 -5.17
CA GLU A 164 29.08 28.68 -5.08
C GLU A 164 30.52 29.11 -4.74
N ARG A 165 31.17 28.43 -3.77
CA ARG A 165 32.57 28.70 -3.44
C ARG A 165 33.49 28.43 -4.63
N GLN A 166 33.28 27.33 -5.36
CA GLN A 166 34.13 26.96 -6.49
C GLN A 166 33.97 27.92 -7.68
N ILE A 167 32.75 28.40 -7.92
CA ILE A 167 32.49 29.45 -8.91
C ILE A 167 33.19 30.74 -8.52
N ARG A 168 33.12 31.15 -7.24
CA ARG A 168 33.76 32.37 -6.75
C ARG A 168 35.29 32.35 -6.77
N ILE A 169 35.92 31.18 -6.78
CA ILE A 169 37.37 31.07 -7.01
C ILE A 169 37.74 31.53 -8.42
N VAL A 170 36.92 31.18 -9.42
CA VAL A 170 37.15 31.56 -10.82
C VAL A 170 36.62 32.96 -11.15
N LYS A 171 35.47 33.33 -10.59
CA LYS A 171 34.80 34.61 -10.79
C LYS A 171 34.33 35.18 -9.45
N ALA A 172 35.18 35.99 -8.82
CA ALA A 172 34.95 36.52 -7.47
C ALA A 172 33.70 37.41 -7.35
N ASP A 173 33.28 38.06 -8.43
CA ASP A 173 32.13 38.95 -8.54
C ASP A 173 30.85 38.25 -9.05
N ALA A 174 30.83 36.91 -9.10
CA ALA A 174 29.67 36.14 -9.55
C ALA A 174 28.42 36.44 -8.72
N THR A 175 27.36 36.87 -9.40
CA THR A 175 26.05 37.13 -8.78
C THR A 175 25.32 35.81 -8.48
N GLN A 176 24.35 35.84 -7.57
CA GLN A 176 23.58 34.62 -7.25
C GLN A 176 22.80 34.07 -8.44
N ALA A 177 22.29 34.94 -9.32
CA ALA A 177 21.61 34.53 -10.54
C ALA A 177 22.56 33.78 -11.49
N GLU A 178 23.82 34.21 -11.60
CA GLU A 178 24.84 33.53 -12.41
C GLU A 178 25.23 32.17 -11.81
N ILE A 179 25.32 32.07 -10.48
CA ILE A 179 25.58 30.81 -9.77
C ILE A 179 24.43 29.82 -10.00
N ASP A 180 23.18 30.27 -9.87
CA ASP A 180 22.01 29.43 -10.09
C ASP A 180 21.90 28.99 -11.55
N GLN A 181 22.24 29.86 -12.50
CA GLN A 181 22.30 29.51 -13.92
C GLN A 181 23.41 28.48 -14.22
N ALA A 182 24.57 28.60 -13.57
CA ALA A 182 25.66 27.63 -13.70
C ALA A 182 25.26 26.26 -13.15
N ILE A 183 24.52 26.21 -12.04
CA ILE A 183 23.98 24.98 -11.46
C ILE A 183 22.91 24.37 -12.38
N ALA A 184 21.94 25.16 -12.84
CA ALA A 184 20.81 24.69 -13.64
C ALA A 184 21.25 24.15 -15.00
N SER A 185 22.20 24.82 -15.66
CA SER A 185 22.72 24.39 -16.96
C SER A 185 23.41 23.03 -16.88
N GLY A 186 24.10 22.71 -15.78
CA GLY A 186 24.75 21.43 -15.44
C GLY A 186 25.72 20.80 -16.47
N GLU A 187 25.79 21.38 -17.67
CA GLU A 187 26.87 21.25 -18.64
C GLU A 187 27.82 22.44 -18.58
N GLY A 188 27.84 23.17 -17.46
CA GLY A 188 28.73 24.30 -17.27
C GLY A 188 28.52 25.33 -18.37
N GLY A 189 27.39 26.04 -18.30
CA GLY A 189 26.91 26.93 -19.36
C GLY A 189 28.01 27.76 -20.01
N GLN A 190 27.83 28.08 -21.30
CA GLN A 190 28.71 28.91 -22.13
C GLN A 190 29.36 30.08 -21.38
N VAL A 191 28.62 30.68 -20.43
CA VAL A 191 29.06 31.73 -19.50
C VAL A 191 30.29 31.35 -18.66
N PHE A 192 30.34 30.14 -18.09
CA PHE A 192 31.46 29.67 -17.29
C PHE A 192 32.68 29.32 -18.17
N MET A 193 32.45 28.67 -19.32
CA MET A 193 33.49 28.43 -20.35
C MET A 193 34.09 29.74 -20.89
N GLN A 194 33.27 30.78 -21.06
CA GLN A 194 33.71 32.13 -21.45
C GLN A 194 34.54 32.79 -20.33
N ALA A 195 34.14 32.63 -19.06
CA ALA A 195 34.90 33.13 -17.91
C ALA A 195 36.24 32.39 -17.74
N LEU A 196 36.27 31.07 -17.96
CA LEU A 196 37.46 30.23 -18.05
C LEU A 196 38.48 30.74 -19.07
N SER A 197 38.01 31.16 -20.25
CA SER A 197 38.88 31.64 -21.33
C SER A 197 39.53 33.01 -21.02
N GLN A 198 38.94 33.76 -20.09
CA GLN A 198 39.43 35.08 -19.64
C GLN A 198 40.25 34.98 -18.34
N SER A 199 40.25 33.82 -17.68
CA SER A 199 41.03 33.56 -16.47
C SER A 199 42.52 33.52 -16.81
N ALA A 200 43.33 34.19 -15.97
CA ALA A 200 44.79 34.17 -16.07
C ALA A 200 45.40 32.77 -15.83
N ASN A 201 44.68 31.87 -15.15
CA ASN A 201 45.12 30.53 -14.77
C ASN A 201 44.19 29.46 -15.36
N TYR A 202 44.39 29.13 -16.64
CA TYR A 202 43.56 28.15 -17.36
C TYR A 202 43.48 26.78 -16.66
N ALA A 203 44.58 26.30 -16.06
CA ALA A 203 44.62 25.02 -15.34
C ALA A 203 43.74 25.00 -14.07
N GLU A 204 43.77 26.07 -13.29
CA GLU A 204 42.98 26.22 -12.07
C GLU A 204 41.48 26.34 -12.40
N ALA A 205 41.16 27.11 -13.43
CA ALA A 205 39.80 27.26 -13.92
C ALA A 205 39.25 25.94 -14.48
N ARG A 206 40.08 25.13 -15.18
CA ARG A 206 39.70 23.80 -15.70
C ARG A 206 39.38 22.82 -14.58
N SER A 207 40.15 22.83 -13.50
CA SER A 207 39.90 22.00 -12.31
C SER A 207 38.58 22.40 -11.63
N ALA A 208 38.41 23.71 -11.39
CA ALA A 208 37.20 24.27 -10.81
C ALA A 208 35.94 23.94 -11.64
N TYR A 209 36.07 23.95 -12.97
CA TYR A 209 34.99 23.54 -13.88
C TYR A 209 34.56 22.10 -13.70
N SER A 210 35.51 21.17 -13.70
CA SER A 210 35.24 19.74 -13.55
C SER A 210 34.56 19.46 -12.22
N GLU A 211 34.97 20.16 -11.16
CA GLU A 211 34.32 20.06 -9.86
C GLU A 211 32.90 20.61 -9.89
N VAL A 212 32.68 21.82 -10.44
CA VAL A 212 31.34 22.41 -10.58
C VAL A 212 30.40 21.49 -11.34
N GLN A 213 30.86 20.88 -12.45
CA GLN A 213 30.06 19.94 -13.24
C GLN A 213 29.65 18.70 -12.42
N GLY A 214 30.61 18.07 -11.73
CA GLY A 214 30.33 16.92 -10.87
C GLY A 214 29.32 17.25 -9.78
N ARG A 215 29.45 18.43 -9.14
CA ARG A 215 28.51 18.86 -8.09
C ARG A 215 27.14 19.27 -8.62
N ALA A 216 27.07 19.84 -9.82
CA ALA A 216 25.79 20.14 -10.46
C ALA A 216 25.03 18.85 -10.78
N GLN A 217 25.73 17.78 -11.19
CA GLN A 217 25.13 16.47 -11.35
C GLN A 217 24.63 15.91 -10.01
N ASP A 218 25.40 16.03 -8.92
CA ASP A 218 24.96 15.63 -7.58
C ASP A 218 23.70 16.40 -7.16
N LEU A 219 23.66 17.72 -7.38
CA LEU A 219 22.49 18.55 -7.09
C LEU A 219 21.24 18.08 -7.85
N ARG A 220 21.38 17.71 -9.14
CA ARG A 220 20.27 17.14 -9.92
C ARG A 220 19.74 15.84 -9.32
N LYS A 221 20.62 14.93 -8.91
CA LYS A 221 20.22 13.67 -8.24
C LYS A 221 19.44 13.93 -6.93
N LEU A 222 19.88 14.93 -6.15
CA LEU A 222 19.18 15.35 -4.92
C LEU A 222 17.80 15.93 -5.27
N GLU A 223 17.70 16.74 -6.32
CA GLU A 223 16.42 17.30 -6.80
C GLU A 223 15.45 16.23 -7.26
N GLU A 224 15.92 15.25 -8.05
CA GLU A 224 15.14 14.09 -8.46
C GLU A 224 14.63 13.30 -7.24
N THR A 225 15.50 13.03 -6.28
CA THR A 225 15.14 12.31 -5.04
C THR A 225 14.11 13.10 -4.24
N MET A 226 14.28 14.42 -4.09
CA MET A 226 13.30 15.28 -3.43
C MET A 226 11.94 15.30 -4.14
N ALA A 227 11.92 15.29 -5.47
CA ALA A 227 10.69 15.23 -6.26
C ALA A 227 9.96 13.89 -6.09
N GLU A 228 10.70 12.78 -6.06
CA GLU A 228 10.13 11.46 -5.76
C GLU A 228 9.54 11.41 -4.35
N LEU A 229 10.23 11.95 -3.35
CA LEU A 229 9.70 12.03 -1.98
C LEU A 229 8.42 12.88 -1.90
N ALA A 230 8.36 13.98 -2.66
CA ALA A 230 7.15 14.79 -2.77
C ALA A 230 5.98 14.00 -3.36
N GLN A 231 6.22 13.22 -4.42
CA GLN A 231 5.21 12.34 -4.99
C GLN A 231 4.74 11.28 -3.99
N LEU A 232 5.65 10.69 -3.21
CA LEU A 232 5.30 9.72 -2.17
C LEU A 232 4.39 10.33 -1.08
N PHE A 233 4.56 11.60 -0.72
CA PHE A 233 3.63 12.27 0.20
C PHE A 233 2.23 12.38 -0.39
N VAL A 234 2.13 12.83 -1.64
CA VAL A 234 0.84 12.89 -2.35
C VAL A 234 0.17 11.52 -2.37
N ASP A 235 0.93 10.47 -2.67
CA ASP A 235 0.41 9.10 -2.69
C ASP A 235 -0.11 8.65 -1.31
N MET A 236 0.54 9.06 -0.22
CA MET A 236 0.11 8.73 1.15
C MET A 236 -1.05 9.61 1.66
N ASP A 237 -1.21 10.81 1.13
CA ASP A 237 -2.32 11.71 1.45
C ASP A 237 -3.61 11.28 0.75
N VAL A 238 -3.53 10.76 -0.48
CA VAL A 238 -4.69 10.16 -1.17
C VAL A 238 -5.33 9.04 -0.35
N LEU A 239 -4.53 8.25 0.38
CA LEU A 239 -5.03 7.18 1.26
C LEU A 239 -5.75 7.71 2.52
N VAL A 240 -5.64 9.00 2.86
CA VAL A 240 -6.39 9.61 3.98
C VAL A 240 -7.81 9.91 3.55
N ASN A 241 -8.00 10.50 2.38
CA ASN A 241 -9.31 10.96 1.91
C ASN A 241 -10.30 9.80 1.69
N GLN A 242 -9.81 8.59 1.40
CA GLN A 242 -10.64 7.39 1.25
C GLN A 242 -11.19 6.86 2.60
N GLN A 243 -10.71 7.38 3.73
CA GLN A 243 -11.11 6.93 5.06
C GLN A 243 -12.34 7.67 5.60
N ASP A 244 -12.67 8.86 5.11
CA ASP A 244 -13.82 9.61 5.65
C ASP A 244 -15.17 9.04 5.15
N ASP A 245 -15.24 8.55 3.91
CA ASP A 245 -16.49 8.02 3.33
C ASP A 245 -16.92 6.66 3.93
N THR A 246 -15.98 5.88 4.45
CA THR A 246 -16.27 4.55 5.05
C THR A 246 -16.70 4.61 6.52
N LEU A 247 -16.57 5.77 7.19
CA LEU A 247 -17.13 5.97 8.54
C LEU A 247 -18.67 5.93 8.52
N VAL A 248 -19.29 6.51 7.48
CA VAL A 248 -20.75 6.59 7.34
C VAL A 248 -21.39 5.21 7.15
N ALA A 249 -20.75 4.30 6.41
CA ALA A 249 -21.28 2.96 6.17
C ALA A 249 -21.21 2.05 7.41
N ILE A 250 -20.20 2.24 8.27
CA ILE A 250 -20.04 1.47 9.52
C ILE A 250 -21.04 1.96 10.58
N GLU A 251 -21.27 3.27 10.65
CA GLU A 251 -22.29 3.84 11.53
C GLU A 251 -23.69 3.31 11.19
N ASN A 252 -24.04 3.24 9.90
CA ASN A 252 -25.33 2.71 9.46
C ASN A 252 -25.53 1.21 9.79
N ASN A 253 -24.51 0.37 9.59
CA ASN A 253 -24.60 -1.04 9.97
C ASN A 253 -24.59 -1.26 11.49
N ALA A 254 -23.96 -0.38 12.27
CA ALA A 254 -23.98 -0.43 13.73
C ALA A 254 -25.39 -0.21 14.30
N ILE A 255 -26.10 0.78 13.75
CA ILE A 255 -27.50 1.07 14.10
C ILE A 255 -28.37 -0.16 13.77
N GLU A 256 -28.13 -0.83 12.65
CA GLU A 256 -28.88 -2.03 12.27
C GLU A 256 -28.61 -3.25 13.18
N VAL A 257 -27.37 -3.48 13.61
CA VAL A 257 -27.04 -4.58 14.53
C VAL A 257 -27.61 -4.33 15.93
N GLU A 258 -27.54 -3.09 16.44
CA GLU A 258 -28.19 -2.72 17.70
C GLU A 258 -29.70 -2.95 17.64
N ARG A 259 -30.33 -2.56 16.53
CA ARG A 259 -31.75 -2.80 16.27
C ARG A 259 -32.07 -4.30 16.25
N HIS A 260 -31.29 -5.12 15.56
CA HIS A 260 -31.50 -6.56 15.50
C HIS A 260 -31.27 -7.27 16.83
N ALA A 261 -30.31 -6.83 17.64
CA ALA A 261 -30.09 -7.36 18.98
C ALA A 261 -31.27 -7.01 19.91
N ALA A 262 -31.77 -5.78 19.86
CA ALA A 262 -32.96 -5.36 20.60
C ALA A 262 -34.18 -6.20 20.21
N GLU A 263 -34.46 -6.34 18.90
CA GLU A 263 -35.56 -7.16 18.38
C GLU A 263 -35.43 -8.64 18.79
N ALA A 264 -34.21 -9.20 18.76
CA ALA A 264 -33.97 -10.58 19.17
C ALA A 264 -34.26 -10.79 20.67
N THR A 265 -33.87 -9.86 21.54
CA THR A 265 -34.17 -9.95 22.97
C THR A 265 -35.67 -9.88 23.26
N GLU A 266 -36.41 -9.06 22.51
CA GLU A 266 -37.86 -8.98 22.61
C GLU A 266 -38.52 -10.30 22.18
N GLN A 267 -38.10 -10.87 21.04
CA GLN A 267 -38.62 -12.15 20.56
C GLN A 267 -38.32 -13.32 21.51
N VAL A 268 -37.15 -13.34 22.15
CA VAL A 268 -36.82 -14.33 23.19
C VAL A 268 -37.74 -14.16 24.40
N GLY A 269 -38.01 -12.93 24.84
CA GLY A 269 -38.94 -12.65 25.93
C GLY A 269 -40.37 -13.14 25.62
N ILE A 270 -40.83 -12.91 24.39
CA ILE A 270 -42.13 -13.40 23.91
C ILE A 270 -42.15 -14.94 23.88
N ALA A 271 -41.10 -15.57 23.37
CA ALA A 271 -40.98 -17.03 23.30
C ALA A 271 -41.00 -17.69 24.69
N VAL A 272 -40.30 -17.11 25.67
CA VAL A 272 -40.32 -17.60 27.07
C VAL A 272 -41.74 -17.52 27.64
N ARG A 273 -42.46 -16.41 27.45
CA ARG A 273 -43.85 -16.27 27.90
C ARG A 273 -44.79 -17.29 27.25
N PHE A 274 -44.62 -17.58 25.96
CA PHE A 274 -45.39 -18.63 25.29
C PHE A 274 -45.05 -20.03 25.82
N ALA A 275 -43.77 -20.32 26.07
CA ALA A 275 -43.34 -21.60 26.63
C ALA A 275 -43.91 -21.84 28.04
N GLU A 276 -43.92 -20.83 28.91
CA GLU A 276 -44.53 -20.92 30.24
C GLU A 276 -46.05 -21.18 30.18
N LYS A 277 -46.76 -20.45 29.31
CA LYS A 277 -48.20 -20.65 29.10
C LYS A 277 -48.50 -22.05 28.56
N ALA A 278 -47.68 -22.57 27.65
CA ALA A 278 -47.83 -23.92 27.12
C ALA A 278 -47.65 -25.00 28.19
N ARG A 279 -46.68 -24.84 29.10
CA ARG A 279 -46.48 -25.75 30.24
C ARG A 279 -47.68 -25.78 31.18
N LYS A 280 -48.26 -24.62 31.51
CA LYS A 280 -49.48 -24.52 32.34
C LYS A 280 -50.67 -25.22 31.67
N LYS A 281 -50.88 -25.00 30.37
CA LYS A 281 -51.96 -25.66 29.61
C LYS A 281 -51.79 -27.18 29.52
N ARG A 282 -50.56 -27.68 29.40
CA ARG A 282 -50.29 -29.13 29.43
C ARG A 282 -50.71 -29.78 30.74
N TRP A 283 -50.43 -29.12 31.88
CA TRP A 283 -50.83 -29.63 33.19
C TRP A 283 -52.35 -29.64 33.37
N ILE A 284 -53.03 -28.59 32.90
CA ILE A 284 -54.49 -28.53 32.89
C ILE A 284 -55.10 -29.67 32.07
N CYS A 285 -54.60 -29.90 30.84
CA CYS A 285 -55.06 -31.03 30.02
C CYS A 285 -54.82 -32.38 30.69
N PHE A 286 -53.65 -32.56 31.32
CA PHE A 286 -53.34 -33.79 32.06
C PHE A 286 -54.32 -34.03 33.22
N CYS A 287 -54.59 -33.02 34.05
CA CYS A 287 -55.58 -33.12 35.12
C CYS A 287 -56.97 -33.49 34.60
N ILE A 288 -57.42 -32.88 33.50
CA ILE A 288 -58.71 -33.22 32.88
C ILE A 288 -58.73 -34.69 32.43
N THR A 289 -57.67 -35.17 31.78
CA THR A 289 -57.61 -36.58 31.34
C THR A 289 -57.67 -37.57 32.50
N VAL A 290 -57.00 -37.28 33.63
CA VAL A 290 -57.04 -38.13 34.83
C VAL A 290 -58.45 -38.19 35.43
N VAL A 291 -59.13 -37.05 35.53
CA VAL A 291 -60.51 -36.99 36.04
C VAL A 291 -61.45 -37.84 35.17
N VAL A 292 -61.34 -37.78 33.85
CA VAL A 292 -62.15 -38.59 32.92
C VAL A 292 -61.93 -40.09 33.15
N ILE A 293 -60.67 -40.52 33.35
CA ILE A 293 -60.34 -41.93 33.62
C ILE A 293 -60.97 -42.41 34.94
N ILE A 294 -60.93 -41.58 36.00
CA ILE A 294 -61.54 -41.91 37.29
C ILE A 294 -63.04 -42.10 37.16
N VAL A 295 -63.73 -41.20 36.45
CA VAL A 295 -65.18 -41.30 36.21
C VAL A 295 -65.51 -42.59 35.45
N LEU A 296 -64.76 -42.93 34.41
CA LEU A 296 -64.94 -44.19 33.66
C LEU A 296 -64.73 -45.42 34.55
N ALA A 297 -63.70 -45.42 35.40
CA ALA A 297 -63.44 -46.51 36.34
C ALA A 297 -64.59 -46.70 37.35
N ILE A 298 -65.16 -45.62 37.88
CA ILE A 298 -66.32 -45.67 38.78
C ILE A 298 -67.55 -46.23 38.07
N VAL A 299 -67.84 -45.77 36.84
CA VAL A 299 -68.97 -46.27 36.04
C VAL A 299 -68.81 -47.76 35.77
N LEU A 300 -67.62 -48.20 35.36
CA LEU A 300 -67.32 -49.61 35.14
C LEU A 300 -67.45 -50.44 36.43
N ALA A 301 -66.97 -49.92 37.57
CA ALA A 301 -67.12 -50.60 38.87
C ALA A 301 -68.59 -50.76 39.29
N ILE A 302 -69.44 -49.76 39.04
CA ILE A 302 -70.88 -49.84 39.35
C ILE A 302 -71.59 -50.83 38.42
N VAL A 303 -71.22 -50.86 37.13
CA VAL A 303 -71.84 -51.73 36.13
C VAL A 303 -71.41 -53.19 36.28
N PHE A 304 -70.12 -53.45 36.57
CA PHE A 304 -69.58 -54.81 36.70
C PHE A 304 -69.55 -55.34 38.14
N GLY A 305 -69.57 -54.48 39.16
CA GLY A 305 -69.62 -54.87 40.57
C GLY A 305 -71.01 -55.24 41.09
N LYS A 306 -72.04 -55.21 40.22
CA LYS A 306 -73.42 -55.63 40.51
C LYS A 306 -73.77 -57.01 39.96
N LYS A 307 -72.78 -57.83 39.60
CA LYS A 307 -72.95 -59.26 39.29
C LYS A 307 -72.38 -60.12 40.40
#